data_AF-A0A8D3WNP0-F1
#
_entry.id   AF-A0A8D3WNP0-F1
#
_cell.length_a   1.000
_cell.length_b   1.000
_cell.length_c   1.000
_cell.angle_alpha   90.00
_cell.angle_beta   90.00
_cell.angle_gamma   90.00
#
_symmetry.space_group_name_H-M   'P 1'
#
loop_
_entity.id
_entity.type
_entity.pdbx_description
1 polymer ?
#
loop_
_entity_poly.entity_id
_entity_poly.type
_entity_poly.pdbx_seq_one_letter_code
_entity_poly.pdbx_strand_id
1 'polypeptide(L)'
;MTSFDSSPTLTAWRALLAIAVVFVMLATTGWTAVRHQHSAEPREIALASWAKDRIAGQSLPDVGAPAYRLAHFFAALTAGQQVALTDKYPLVVGNMNGAPVTLRYRANRRALEQAESAEEQRTQDVRLSPDGHRQAVRRLDRFRSLLAGDRQILTFDPSGRGRAAEVFGDLDRAERISVVVPGVDTNLLTLERTGVKENAAPVGMARSLYDAERSASPASRTAVIAWADYTAPAGIGMDAALGGLAAEGALRLNALVKALPGTSDVSLFCHSYGSVLCGVAARGLPSRVSDIAVAGSPGMRADNAGALHTRARVWAMRDGDDWIEDVPNLAVGGLGHGADPVDPAFGARIVSASGAVGHSGYFEPGTESLSNFAAIGVGAYDAVSCARSDAACHRQISGGTGA
;
A
#
# COMPACT_ATOMS: atom_id res chain seq x y z
N MET A 1 -24.03 57.06 -3.77
CA MET A 1 -23.73 55.64 -3.54
C MET A 1 -25.05 54.90 -3.41
N THR A 2 -25.47 54.22 -4.46
CA THR A 2 -26.72 53.46 -4.53
C THR A 2 -26.54 52.09 -3.90
N SER A 3 -27.31 51.80 -2.85
CA SER A 3 -27.44 50.47 -2.25
C SER A 3 -28.35 49.61 -3.13
N PHE A 4 -27.89 48.42 -3.53
CA PHE A 4 -28.72 47.36 -4.08
C PHE A 4 -28.88 46.27 -3.01
N ASP A 5 -29.91 46.39 -2.18
CA ASP A 5 -30.46 45.26 -1.43
C ASP A 5 -31.69 44.77 -2.17
N SER A 6 -31.54 43.72 -2.96
CA SER A 6 -32.66 42.96 -3.52
C SER A 6 -32.85 41.70 -2.69
N SER A 7 -33.75 41.77 -1.70
CA SER A 7 -34.22 40.59 -0.97
C SER A 7 -34.84 39.59 -1.96
N PRO A 8 -34.48 38.30 -1.93
CA PRO A 8 -35.03 37.31 -2.86
C PRO A 8 -36.56 37.21 -2.70
N THR A 9 -37.27 37.18 -3.82
CA THR A 9 -38.74 37.09 -3.85
C THR A 9 -39.22 35.81 -3.17
N LEU A 10 -40.42 35.83 -2.57
CA LEU A 10 -41.03 34.70 -1.85
C LEU A 10 -41.03 33.39 -2.67
N THR A 11 -41.06 33.50 -4.00
CA THR A 11 -40.97 32.40 -4.96
C THR A 11 -39.59 31.72 -4.98
N ALA A 12 -38.51 32.49 -4.86
CA ALA A 12 -37.15 31.97 -4.77
C ALA A 12 -36.93 31.18 -3.47
N TRP A 13 -37.49 31.66 -2.35
CA TRP A 13 -37.47 30.94 -1.08
C TRP A 13 -38.23 29.60 -1.13
N ARG A 14 -39.38 29.56 -1.80
CA ARG A 14 -40.14 28.32 -2.02
C ARG A 14 -39.40 27.32 -2.91
N ALA A 15 -38.73 27.80 -3.96
CA ALA A 15 -37.92 26.96 -4.84
C ALA A 15 -36.71 26.35 -4.11
N LEU A 16 -36.01 27.15 -3.30
CA LEU A 16 -34.88 26.68 -2.48
C LEU A 16 -35.31 25.64 -1.44
N LEU A 17 -36.46 25.85 -0.79
CA LEU A 17 -37.02 24.87 0.15
C LEU A 17 -37.39 23.56 -0.55
N ALA A 18 -38.01 23.62 -1.74
CA ALA A 18 -38.34 22.43 -2.51
C ALA A 18 -37.09 21.66 -2.93
N ILE A 19 -36.03 22.35 -3.39
CA ILE A 19 -34.74 21.74 -3.73
C ILE A 19 -34.09 21.12 -2.49
N ALA A 20 -34.10 21.80 -1.34
CA ALA A 20 -33.56 21.28 -0.09
C ALA A 20 -34.31 20.03 0.38
N VAL A 21 -35.63 20.00 0.27
CA VAL A 21 -36.45 18.82 0.58
C VAL A 21 -36.13 17.67 -0.36
N VAL A 22 -36.00 17.93 -1.67
CA VAL A 22 -35.58 16.90 -2.65
C VAL A 22 -34.18 16.39 -2.35
N PHE A 23 -33.23 17.25 -1.99
CA PHE A 23 -31.89 16.84 -1.58
C PHE A 23 -31.88 16.00 -0.31
N VAL A 24 -32.69 16.38 0.70
CA VAL A 24 -32.84 15.60 1.94
C VAL A 24 -33.53 14.26 1.66
N MET A 25 -34.53 14.21 0.78
CA MET A 25 -35.17 12.96 0.36
C MET A 25 -34.22 12.07 -0.45
N LEU A 26 -33.43 12.62 -1.37
CA LEU A 26 -32.41 11.88 -2.14
C LEU A 26 -31.28 11.41 -1.23
N ALA A 27 -30.84 12.23 -0.28
CA ALA A 27 -29.84 11.85 0.71
C ALA A 27 -30.38 10.74 1.63
N THR A 28 -31.61 10.85 2.12
CA THR A 28 -32.19 9.84 3.03
C THR A 28 -32.55 8.54 2.32
N THR A 29 -33.14 8.59 1.13
CA THR A 29 -33.44 7.39 0.31
C THR A 29 -32.16 6.74 -0.23
N GLY A 30 -31.16 7.53 -0.62
CA GLY A 30 -29.82 7.04 -0.96
C GLY A 30 -29.13 6.37 0.23
N TRP A 31 -29.24 6.94 1.44
CA TRP A 31 -28.64 6.40 2.66
C TRP A 31 -29.34 5.13 3.17
N THR A 32 -30.67 5.02 3.01
CA THR A 32 -31.43 3.83 3.40
C THR A 32 -31.31 2.70 2.37
N ALA A 33 -31.24 3.00 1.07
CA ALA A 33 -30.98 2.00 0.03
C ALA A 33 -29.57 1.40 0.13
N VAL A 34 -28.55 2.20 0.47
CA VAL A 34 -27.17 1.74 0.68
C VAL A 34 -27.04 0.86 1.94
N ARG A 35 -27.84 1.12 2.98
CA ARG A 35 -27.86 0.29 4.21
C ARG A 35 -28.55 -1.06 4.02
N HIS A 36 -29.49 -1.18 3.09
CA HIS A 36 -30.25 -2.43 2.90
C HIS A 36 -29.55 -3.49 2.02
N GLN A 37 -28.35 -3.21 1.48
CA GLN A 37 -27.62 -4.16 0.61
C GLN A 37 -26.24 -4.61 1.11
N HIS A 38 -25.72 -4.10 2.23
CA HIS A 38 -24.47 -4.63 2.79
C HIS A 38 -24.76 -5.85 3.68
N SER A 39 -24.90 -7.03 3.06
CA SER A 39 -24.60 -8.27 3.77
C SER A 39 -23.18 -8.16 4.34
N ALA A 40 -22.98 -8.59 5.59
CA ALA A 40 -21.66 -8.54 6.22
C ALA A 40 -20.61 -9.18 5.31
N GLU A 41 -19.51 -8.47 5.11
CA GLU A 41 -18.45 -8.90 4.20
C GLU A 41 -17.82 -10.22 4.69
N PRO A 42 -17.31 -11.10 3.81
CA PRO A 42 -16.79 -12.42 4.22
C PRO A 42 -15.73 -12.35 5.33
N ARG A 43 -14.90 -11.31 5.31
CA ARG A 43 -13.89 -11.07 6.34
C ARG A 43 -14.51 -10.71 7.70
N GLU A 44 -15.57 -9.90 7.73
CA GLU A 44 -16.26 -9.52 8.97
C GLU A 44 -16.90 -10.75 9.63
N ILE A 45 -17.53 -11.61 8.82
CA ILE A 45 -18.10 -12.89 9.28
C ILE A 45 -16.99 -13.79 9.86
N ALA A 46 -15.85 -13.88 9.18
CA ALA A 46 -14.71 -14.68 9.64
C ALA A 46 -14.14 -14.14 10.97
N LEU A 47 -14.01 -12.82 11.12
CA LEU A 47 -13.56 -12.18 12.35
C LEU A 47 -14.53 -12.40 13.51
N ALA A 48 -15.84 -12.25 13.28
CA ALA A 48 -16.87 -12.50 14.29
C ALA A 48 -16.89 -13.98 14.74
N SER A 49 -16.59 -14.90 13.82
CA SER A 49 -16.49 -16.33 14.10
C SER A 49 -15.22 -16.67 14.87
N TRP A 50 -14.07 -16.08 14.48
CA TRP A 50 -12.80 -16.21 15.20
C TRP A 50 -12.93 -15.75 16.67
N ALA A 51 -13.55 -14.61 16.91
CA ALA A 51 -13.70 -14.03 18.25
C ALA A 51 -14.49 -14.92 19.23
N LYS A 52 -15.30 -15.86 18.72
CA LYS A 52 -16.13 -16.77 19.52
C LYS A 52 -15.55 -18.18 19.63
N ASP A 53 -14.53 -18.49 18.82
CA ASP A 53 -14.03 -19.85 18.69
C ASP A 53 -12.92 -20.17 19.71
N ARG A 54 -12.58 -21.45 19.80
CA ARG A 54 -11.56 -21.97 20.70
C ARG A 54 -10.69 -23.00 20.01
N ILE A 55 -9.43 -23.08 20.42
CA ILE A 55 -8.53 -24.17 20.06
C ILE A 55 -7.94 -24.80 21.31
N ALA A 56 -7.95 -26.13 21.38
CA ALA A 56 -7.47 -26.88 22.54
C ALA A 56 -8.06 -26.41 23.89
N GLY A 57 -9.33 -26.01 23.90
CA GLY A 57 -10.03 -25.52 25.08
C GLY A 57 -9.76 -24.04 25.44
N GLN A 58 -8.84 -23.36 24.76
CA GLN A 58 -8.51 -21.96 24.98
C GLN A 58 -9.19 -21.04 23.95
N SER A 59 -9.60 -19.85 24.38
CA SER A 59 -10.12 -18.82 23.49
C SER A 59 -9.05 -18.34 22.52
N LEU A 60 -9.44 -18.07 21.28
CA LEU A 60 -8.56 -17.45 20.30
C LEU A 60 -8.20 -16.01 20.70
N PRO A 61 -6.99 -15.52 20.38
CA PRO A 61 -6.56 -14.18 20.74
C PRO A 61 -7.32 -13.11 19.96
N ASP A 62 -7.40 -11.90 20.51
CA ASP A 62 -7.84 -10.72 19.77
C ASP A 62 -6.92 -10.50 18.55
N VAL A 63 -7.51 -10.38 17.37
CA VAL A 63 -6.78 -10.14 16.10
C VAL A 63 -6.04 -8.80 16.08
N GLY A 64 -6.45 -7.85 16.93
CA GLY A 64 -5.79 -6.56 17.14
C GLY A 64 -4.65 -6.60 18.17
N ALA A 65 -4.39 -7.75 18.79
CA ALA A 65 -3.30 -7.88 19.74
C ALA A 65 -1.94 -7.58 19.09
N PRO A 66 -0.93 -7.12 19.86
CA PRO A 66 0.41 -6.90 19.34
C PRO A 66 0.98 -8.15 18.66
N ALA A 67 1.68 -7.96 17.54
CA ALA A 67 2.20 -9.06 16.70
C ALA A 67 3.02 -10.10 17.48
N TYR A 68 3.81 -9.68 18.48
CA TYR A 68 4.57 -10.62 19.32
C TYR A 68 3.69 -11.58 20.12
N ARG A 69 2.49 -11.14 20.56
CA ARG A 69 1.54 -12.01 21.28
C ARG A 69 0.89 -13.00 20.33
N LEU A 70 0.56 -12.56 19.13
CA LEU A 70 0.00 -13.42 18.09
C LEU A 70 1.03 -14.46 17.64
N ALA A 71 2.30 -14.06 17.47
CA ALA A 71 3.40 -14.98 17.19
C ALA A 71 3.59 -16.02 18.31
N HIS A 72 3.57 -15.60 19.57
CA HIS A 72 3.64 -16.52 20.71
C HIS A 72 2.45 -17.48 20.74
N PHE A 73 1.24 -17.00 20.43
CA PHE A 73 0.06 -17.86 20.32
C PHE A 73 0.26 -18.97 19.29
N PHE A 74 0.69 -18.63 18.05
CA PHE A 74 0.95 -19.65 17.05
C PHE A 74 2.09 -20.59 17.46
N ALA A 75 3.16 -20.08 18.07
CA ALA A 75 4.28 -20.89 18.52
C ALA A 75 3.90 -21.92 19.61
N ALA A 76 2.85 -21.63 20.40
CA ALA A 76 2.33 -22.56 21.40
C ALA A 76 1.44 -23.67 20.81
N LEU A 77 0.99 -23.54 19.56
CA LEU A 77 0.17 -24.54 18.87
C LEU A 77 1.04 -25.62 18.22
N THR A 78 0.52 -26.84 18.21
CA THR A 78 1.07 -27.91 17.36
C THR A 78 0.90 -27.57 15.87
N ALA A 79 1.73 -28.17 15.01
CA ALA A 79 1.62 -27.96 13.55
C ALA A 79 0.21 -28.30 13.01
N GLY A 80 -0.42 -29.37 13.53
CA GLY A 80 -1.79 -29.73 13.14
C GLY A 80 -2.83 -28.68 13.56
N GLN A 81 -2.68 -28.08 14.74
CA GLN A 81 -3.56 -27.00 15.22
C GLN A 81 -3.37 -25.71 14.42
N GLN A 82 -2.13 -25.35 14.10
CA GLN A 82 -1.83 -24.20 13.25
C GLN A 82 -2.50 -24.34 11.88
N VAL A 83 -2.34 -25.50 11.24
CA VAL A 83 -2.97 -25.82 9.95
C VAL A 83 -4.49 -25.80 10.05
N ALA A 84 -5.07 -26.40 11.09
CA ALA A 84 -6.51 -26.40 11.29
C ALA A 84 -7.10 -24.99 11.41
N LEU A 85 -6.45 -24.08 12.15
CA LEU A 85 -6.89 -22.67 12.21
C LEU A 85 -6.73 -21.95 10.89
N THR A 86 -5.61 -22.19 10.21
CA THR A 86 -5.29 -21.57 8.91
C THR A 86 -6.35 -21.93 7.87
N ASP A 87 -6.75 -23.20 7.80
CA ASP A 87 -7.73 -23.68 6.84
C ASP A 87 -9.17 -23.29 7.23
N LYS A 88 -9.47 -23.19 8.53
CA LYS A 88 -10.80 -22.78 9.05
C LYS A 88 -11.03 -21.27 8.94
N TYR A 89 -10.01 -20.45 9.16
CA TYR A 89 -10.09 -18.98 9.17
C TYR A 89 -9.08 -18.32 8.23
N PRO A 90 -9.11 -18.60 6.92
CA PRO A 90 -8.09 -18.15 5.99
C PRO A 90 -8.04 -16.61 5.87
N LEU A 91 -9.19 -15.93 5.82
CA LEU A 91 -9.25 -14.46 5.80
C LEU A 91 -8.78 -13.79 7.10
N VAL A 92 -8.69 -14.54 8.21
CA VAL A 92 -8.17 -14.01 9.48
C VAL A 92 -6.67 -14.26 9.58
N VAL A 93 -6.23 -15.52 9.50
CA VAL A 93 -4.82 -15.91 9.62
C VAL A 93 -3.98 -15.28 8.52
N GLY A 94 -4.47 -15.26 7.28
CA GLY A 94 -3.77 -14.68 6.14
C GLY A 94 -3.49 -13.19 6.26
N ASN A 95 -4.31 -12.46 7.02
CA ASN A 95 -4.19 -11.03 7.27
C ASN A 95 -3.56 -10.70 8.63
N MET A 96 -3.13 -11.70 9.41
CA MET A 96 -2.74 -11.52 10.80
C MET A 96 -1.25 -11.22 10.93
N ASN A 97 -0.94 -9.98 11.34
CA ASN A 97 0.40 -9.61 11.72
C ASN A 97 0.84 -10.38 12.96
N GLY A 98 1.93 -11.15 12.85
CA GLY A 98 2.40 -12.08 13.89
C GLY A 98 2.08 -13.55 13.62
N ALA A 99 1.20 -13.87 12.66
CA ALA A 99 1.10 -15.24 12.17
C ALA A 99 2.37 -15.63 11.38
N PRO A 100 2.88 -16.87 11.51
CA PRO A 100 3.98 -17.37 10.69
C PRO A 100 3.73 -17.13 9.20
N VAL A 101 4.75 -16.65 8.48
CA VAL A 101 4.62 -16.22 7.08
C VAL A 101 4.10 -17.35 6.18
N THR A 102 4.59 -18.57 6.37
CA THR A 102 4.13 -19.75 5.62
C THR A 102 2.65 -20.08 5.87
N LEU A 103 2.15 -19.88 7.08
CA LEU A 103 0.71 -20.02 7.38
C LEU A 103 -0.09 -18.89 6.72
N ARG A 104 0.44 -17.67 6.65
CA ARG A 104 -0.22 -16.57 5.94
C ARG A 104 -0.36 -16.87 4.45
N TYR A 105 0.69 -17.38 3.80
CA TYR A 105 0.64 -17.78 2.39
C TYR A 105 -0.39 -18.88 2.16
N ARG A 106 -0.41 -19.92 3.01
CA ARG A 106 -1.41 -20.99 2.95
C ARG A 106 -2.84 -20.46 3.13
N ALA A 107 -3.06 -19.65 4.16
CA ALA A 107 -4.35 -19.04 4.44
C ALA A 107 -4.83 -18.17 3.26
N ASN A 108 -3.99 -17.29 2.74
CA ASN A 108 -4.38 -16.42 1.63
C ASN A 108 -4.62 -17.20 0.34
N ARG A 109 -3.85 -18.28 0.06
CA ARG A 109 -4.15 -19.18 -1.05
C ARG A 109 -5.53 -19.83 -0.88
N ARG A 110 -5.86 -20.30 0.33
CA ARG A 110 -7.17 -20.88 0.62
C ARG A 110 -8.31 -19.86 0.52
N ALA A 111 -8.10 -18.63 0.98
CA ALA A 111 -9.07 -17.54 0.84
C ALA A 111 -9.28 -17.17 -0.63
N LEU A 112 -8.22 -17.17 -1.44
CA LEU A 112 -8.28 -16.93 -2.88
C LEU A 112 -9.08 -18.02 -3.60
N GLU A 113 -8.85 -19.31 -3.31
CA GLU A 113 -9.64 -20.41 -3.87
C GLU A 113 -11.15 -20.27 -3.55
N GLN A 114 -11.47 -19.91 -2.30
CA GLN A 114 -12.84 -19.67 -1.87
C GLN A 114 -13.46 -18.47 -2.61
N ALA A 115 -12.70 -17.39 -2.75
CA ALA A 115 -13.16 -16.19 -3.46
C ALA A 115 -13.29 -16.43 -4.98
N GLU A 116 -12.39 -17.20 -5.59
CA GLU A 116 -12.47 -17.62 -6.99
C GLU A 116 -13.75 -18.41 -7.24
N SER A 117 -14.02 -19.44 -6.43
CA SER A 117 -15.23 -20.26 -6.58
C SER A 117 -16.51 -19.43 -6.40
N ALA A 118 -16.51 -18.49 -5.46
CA ALA A 118 -17.63 -17.58 -5.25
C ALA A 118 -17.84 -16.62 -6.44
N GLU A 119 -16.78 -16.06 -7.00
CA GLU A 119 -16.88 -15.19 -8.19
C GLU A 119 -17.25 -15.99 -9.44
N GLU A 120 -16.79 -17.23 -9.60
CA GLU A 120 -17.18 -18.11 -10.69
C GLU A 120 -18.70 -18.37 -10.67
N GLN A 121 -19.26 -18.71 -9.52
CA GLN A 121 -20.72 -18.82 -9.35
C GLN A 121 -21.42 -17.50 -9.66
N ARG A 122 -20.84 -16.37 -9.19
CA ARG A 122 -21.39 -15.03 -9.45
C ARG A 122 -21.41 -14.71 -10.93
N THR A 123 -20.40 -15.08 -11.72
CA THR A 123 -20.41 -14.85 -13.17
C THR A 123 -21.56 -15.55 -13.89
N GLN A 124 -22.07 -16.66 -13.32
CA GLN A 124 -23.19 -17.42 -13.88
C GLN A 124 -24.57 -16.90 -13.42
N ASP A 125 -24.62 -15.94 -12.49
CA ASP A 125 -25.87 -15.40 -11.98
C ASP A 125 -26.53 -14.46 -13.00
N VAL A 126 -27.59 -14.96 -13.65
CA VAL A 126 -28.38 -14.24 -14.66
C VAL A 126 -29.08 -12.99 -14.13
N ARG A 127 -29.14 -12.79 -12.80
CA ARG A 127 -29.76 -11.62 -12.18
C ARG A 127 -28.80 -10.42 -12.10
N LEU A 128 -27.51 -10.61 -12.41
CA LEU A 128 -26.55 -9.52 -12.38
C LEU A 128 -26.83 -8.49 -13.49
N SER A 129 -26.65 -7.21 -13.16
CA SER A 129 -26.54 -6.18 -14.18
C SER A 129 -25.30 -6.43 -15.06
N PRO A 130 -25.25 -5.87 -16.28
CA PRO A 130 -24.06 -5.95 -17.13
C PRO A 130 -22.78 -5.49 -16.41
N ASP A 131 -22.90 -4.47 -15.57
CA ASP A 131 -21.77 -3.93 -14.80
C ASP A 131 -21.34 -4.88 -13.68
N GLY A 132 -22.31 -5.49 -12.98
CA GLY A 132 -22.05 -6.51 -11.97
C GLY A 132 -21.38 -7.75 -12.56
N HIS A 133 -21.81 -8.17 -13.75
CA HIS A 133 -21.17 -9.28 -14.46
C HIS A 133 -19.74 -8.94 -14.89
N ARG A 134 -19.49 -7.74 -15.47
CA ARG A 134 -18.12 -7.29 -15.81
C ARG A 134 -17.21 -7.17 -14.59
N GLN A 135 -17.73 -6.81 -13.43
CA GLN A 135 -16.96 -6.78 -12.18
C GLN A 135 -16.62 -8.19 -11.70
N ALA A 136 -17.59 -9.12 -11.73
CA ALA A 136 -17.38 -10.52 -11.35
C ALA A 136 -16.31 -11.18 -12.23
N VAL A 137 -16.38 -11.01 -13.56
CA VAL A 137 -15.36 -11.53 -14.49
C VAL A 137 -13.97 -10.96 -14.17
N ARG A 138 -13.85 -9.64 -13.97
CA ARG A 138 -12.55 -9.02 -13.64
C ARG A 138 -11.97 -9.53 -12.30
N ARG A 139 -12.82 -9.78 -11.31
CA ARG A 139 -12.39 -10.34 -10.02
C ARG A 139 -11.96 -11.79 -10.17
N LEU A 140 -12.73 -12.59 -10.91
CA LEU A 140 -12.40 -13.97 -11.23
C LEU A 140 -11.03 -14.09 -11.92
N ASP A 141 -10.80 -13.29 -12.97
CA ASP A 141 -9.52 -13.25 -13.68
C ASP A 141 -8.36 -12.87 -12.76
N ARG A 142 -8.58 -11.87 -11.89
CA ARG A 142 -7.59 -11.47 -10.88
C ARG A 142 -7.29 -12.60 -9.91
N PHE A 143 -8.29 -13.30 -9.40
CA PHE A 143 -8.09 -14.37 -8.42
C PHE A 143 -7.36 -15.56 -9.04
N ARG A 144 -7.71 -15.93 -10.28
CA ARG A 144 -6.99 -16.94 -11.06
C ARG A 144 -5.51 -16.57 -11.27
N SER A 145 -5.24 -15.30 -11.58
CA SER A 145 -3.86 -14.82 -11.70
C SER A 145 -3.09 -14.92 -10.39
N LEU A 146 -3.70 -14.53 -9.26
CA LEU A 146 -3.08 -14.62 -7.93
C LEU A 146 -2.87 -16.07 -7.46
N LEU A 147 -3.67 -17.02 -7.95
CA LEU A 147 -3.53 -18.46 -7.70
C LEU A 147 -2.53 -19.16 -8.62
N ALA A 148 -2.08 -18.49 -9.69
CA ALA A 148 -1.18 -19.09 -10.66
C ALA A 148 0.19 -19.39 -10.03
N GLY A 149 0.69 -20.61 -10.27
CA GLY A 149 1.99 -21.05 -9.78
C GLY A 149 2.11 -21.06 -8.25
N ASP A 150 3.28 -20.63 -7.77
CA ASP A 150 3.67 -20.63 -6.35
C ASP A 150 3.77 -19.22 -5.77
N ARG A 151 2.89 -18.31 -6.22
CA ARG A 151 2.85 -16.93 -5.73
C ARG A 151 2.65 -16.86 -4.21
N GLN A 152 3.41 -15.98 -3.57
CA GLN A 152 3.43 -15.82 -2.12
C GLN A 152 2.58 -14.62 -1.70
N ILE A 153 1.27 -14.84 -1.53
CA ILE A 153 0.32 -13.79 -1.16
C ILE A 153 0.35 -13.59 0.36
N LEU A 154 0.95 -12.47 0.79
CA LEU A 154 1.13 -12.12 2.21
C LEU A 154 -0.16 -11.58 2.84
N THR A 155 -0.97 -10.88 2.07
CA THR A 155 -2.27 -10.37 2.50
C THR A 155 -3.28 -10.51 1.36
N PHE A 156 -4.50 -10.93 1.68
CA PHE A 156 -5.63 -10.93 0.77
C PHE A 156 -6.92 -10.56 1.49
N ASP A 157 -7.56 -9.49 1.03
CA ASP A 157 -8.88 -9.06 1.50
C ASP A 157 -9.74 -8.73 0.28
N PRO A 158 -10.73 -9.57 -0.07
CA PRO A 158 -11.55 -9.37 -1.26
C PRO A 158 -12.65 -8.32 -1.06
N SER A 159 -12.84 -7.78 0.15
CA SER A 159 -13.95 -6.89 0.48
C SER A 159 -13.84 -5.53 -0.19
N GLY A 160 -14.98 -5.02 -0.68
CA GLY A 160 -15.03 -3.77 -1.46
C GLY A 160 -14.07 -3.77 -2.66
N ARG A 161 -13.24 -2.71 -2.78
CA ARG A 161 -12.19 -2.62 -3.82
C ARG A 161 -11.05 -3.63 -3.61
N GLY A 162 -10.97 -4.22 -2.42
CA GLY A 162 -9.99 -5.22 -2.03
C GLY A 162 -8.59 -4.67 -1.79
N ARG A 163 -7.83 -5.44 -1.02
CA ARG A 163 -6.43 -5.20 -0.66
C ARG A 163 -5.61 -6.47 -0.83
N ALA A 164 -4.35 -6.32 -1.21
CA ALA A 164 -3.44 -7.45 -1.32
C ALA A 164 -1.99 -7.05 -1.09
N ALA A 165 -1.17 -8.03 -0.73
CA ALA A 165 0.27 -7.91 -0.79
C ALA A 165 0.89 -9.21 -1.29
N GLU A 166 1.90 -9.10 -2.14
CA GLU A 166 2.66 -10.24 -2.66
C GLU A 166 4.14 -10.08 -2.31
N VAL A 167 4.80 -11.21 -2.05
CA VAL A 167 6.22 -11.28 -1.73
C VAL A 167 6.98 -11.94 -2.88
N PHE A 168 8.14 -11.39 -3.19
CA PHE A 168 9.19 -11.98 -4.02
C PHE A 168 10.39 -12.32 -3.13
N GLY A 169 10.86 -13.57 -3.20
CA GLY A 169 11.96 -14.07 -2.36
C GLY A 169 11.50 -14.74 -1.06
N ASP A 170 12.46 -15.15 -0.23
CA ASP A 170 12.17 -15.83 1.04
C ASP A 170 12.12 -14.82 2.19
N LEU A 171 10.92 -14.38 2.56
CA LEU A 171 10.72 -13.39 3.61
C LEU A 171 11.24 -13.82 4.99
N ASP A 172 11.19 -15.12 5.31
CA ASP A 172 11.65 -15.63 6.62
C ASP A 172 13.18 -15.67 6.70
N ARG A 173 13.87 -15.76 5.56
CA ARG A 173 15.35 -15.87 5.47
C ARG A 173 16.05 -14.61 4.93
N ALA A 174 15.28 -13.60 4.53
CA ALA A 174 15.80 -12.36 3.97
C ALA A 174 16.64 -11.60 5.01
N GLU A 175 17.80 -11.13 4.59
CA GLU A 175 18.67 -10.21 5.35
C GLU A 175 18.21 -8.75 5.16
N ARG A 176 17.60 -8.47 3.99
CA ARG A 176 17.10 -7.16 3.56
C ARG A 176 15.67 -7.32 3.04
N ILE A 177 14.78 -6.44 3.46
CA ILE A 177 13.39 -6.44 2.98
C ILE A 177 13.07 -5.08 2.35
N SER A 178 12.64 -5.11 1.10
CA SER A 178 12.19 -3.91 0.40
C SER A 178 10.66 -3.91 0.32
N VAL A 179 10.02 -2.80 0.64
CA VAL A 179 8.55 -2.66 0.59
C VAL A 179 8.19 -1.59 -0.42
N VAL A 180 7.55 -1.99 -1.52
CA VAL A 180 7.02 -1.06 -2.51
C VAL A 180 5.66 -0.55 -2.05
N VAL A 181 5.57 0.75 -1.81
CA VAL A 181 4.35 1.47 -1.39
C VAL A 181 3.85 2.30 -2.57
N PRO A 182 2.81 1.83 -3.29
CA PRO A 182 2.33 2.47 -4.51
C PRO A 182 1.42 3.67 -4.19
N GLY A 183 1.07 4.44 -5.23
CA GLY A 183 0.21 5.61 -5.12
C GLY A 183 -1.29 5.37 -5.33
N VAL A 184 -1.95 6.40 -5.87
CA VAL A 184 -3.39 6.42 -6.17
C VAL A 184 -3.82 5.28 -7.09
N ASP A 185 -5.12 4.99 -7.14
CA ASP A 185 -5.72 3.92 -7.95
C ASP A 185 -5.21 2.51 -7.65
N THR A 186 -4.48 2.32 -6.55
CA THR A 186 -4.06 1.02 -6.05
C THR A 186 -5.20 0.30 -5.32
N ASN A 187 -5.48 -0.93 -5.72
CA ASN A 187 -6.39 -1.87 -5.05
C ASN A 187 -6.12 -3.29 -5.59
N LEU A 188 -6.87 -4.28 -5.10
CA LEU A 188 -6.73 -5.69 -5.49
C LEU A 188 -6.80 -5.93 -7.01
N LEU A 189 -7.66 -5.21 -7.73
CA LEU A 189 -7.82 -5.39 -9.18
C LEU A 189 -6.74 -4.68 -10.00
N THR A 190 -6.08 -3.67 -9.43
CA THR A 190 -4.98 -2.92 -10.08
C THR A 190 -3.59 -3.33 -9.59
N LEU A 191 -3.52 -4.39 -8.76
CA LEU A 191 -2.28 -4.91 -8.18
C LEU A 191 -1.24 -5.32 -9.25
N GLU A 192 -1.69 -5.78 -10.41
CA GLU A 192 -0.84 -6.12 -11.56
C GLU A 192 -1.43 -5.60 -12.86
N ARG A 193 -0.57 -5.33 -13.84
CA ARG A 193 -0.91 -4.90 -15.20
C ARG A 193 -0.01 -5.66 -16.18
N THR A 194 -0.36 -5.66 -17.46
CA THR A 194 0.37 -6.37 -18.51
C THR A 194 0.92 -5.40 -19.56
N GLY A 195 1.93 -5.84 -20.32
CA GLY A 195 2.51 -5.06 -21.42
C GLY A 195 3.24 -3.81 -20.92
N VAL A 196 3.16 -2.71 -21.67
CA VAL A 196 3.90 -1.45 -21.38
C VAL A 196 3.53 -0.76 -20.06
N LYS A 197 2.56 -1.28 -19.30
CA LYS A 197 2.16 -0.74 -17.98
C LYS A 197 2.45 -1.70 -16.84
N GLU A 198 3.18 -2.78 -17.07
CA GLU A 198 3.49 -3.81 -16.07
C GLU A 198 4.16 -3.18 -14.83
N ASN A 199 5.22 -2.40 -15.02
CA ASN A 199 5.96 -1.74 -13.94
C ASN A 199 5.29 -0.47 -13.40
N ALA A 200 4.11 -0.14 -13.91
CA ALA A 200 3.23 0.89 -13.33
C ALA A 200 2.27 0.32 -12.27
N ALA A 201 2.35 -0.98 -11.96
CA ALA A 201 1.54 -1.65 -10.95
C ALA A 201 2.42 -2.29 -9.86
N PRO A 202 1.91 -2.43 -8.62
CA PRO A 202 2.71 -2.89 -7.47
C PRO A 202 3.50 -4.19 -7.71
N VAL A 203 2.90 -5.17 -8.38
CA VAL A 203 3.55 -6.47 -8.68
C VAL A 203 4.70 -6.32 -9.67
N GLY A 204 4.52 -5.52 -10.73
CA GLY A 204 5.60 -5.25 -11.69
C GLY A 204 6.73 -4.44 -11.06
N MET A 205 6.38 -3.39 -10.29
CA MET A 205 7.35 -2.59 -9.53
C MET A 205 8.21 -3.45 -8.61
N ALA A 206 7.58 -4.31 -7.80
CA ALA A 206 8.29 -5.18 -6.87
C ALA A 206 9.11 -6.27 -7.54
N ARG A 207 8.61 -6.86 -8.65
CA ARG A 207 9.36 -7.84 -9.44
C ARG A 207 10.61 -7.21 -10.05
N SER A 208 10.45 -6.06 -10.69
CA SER A 208 11.56 -5.31 -11.29
C SER A 208 12.61 -4.94 -10.25
N LEU A 209 12.18 -4.47 -9.06
CA LEU A 209 13.08 -4.19 -7.95
C LEU A 209 13.79 -5.45 -7.44
N TYR A 210 13.07 -6.57 -7.26
CA TYR A 210 13.65 -7.82 -6.79
C TYR A 210 14.72 -8.36 -7.76
N ASP A 211 14.45 -8.32 -9.07
CA ASP A 211 15.40 -8.76 -10.09
C ASP A 211 16.63 -7.83 -10.14
N ALA A 212 16.43 -6.52 -9.97
CA ALA A 212 17.51 -5.54 -9.90
C ALA A 212 18.36 -5.71 -8.63
N GLU A 213 17.76 -5.94 -7.47
CA GLU A 213 18.47 -6.21 -6.21
C GLU A 213 19.32 -7.49 -6.29
N ARG A 214 18.76 -8.56 -6.86
CA ARG A 214 19.50 -9.81 -7.09
C ARG A 214 20.66 -9.64 -8.05
N SER A 215 20.53 -8.75 -9.02
CA SER A 215 21.61 -8.43 -9.96
C SER A 215 22.68 -7.57 -9.31
N ALA A 216 22.29 -6.61 -8.47
CA ALA A 216 23.19 -5.70 -7.76
C ALA A 216 23.99 -6.40 -6.66
N SER A 217 23.38 -7.33 -5.93
CA SER A 217 24.06 -8.14 -4.90
C SER A 217 23.57 -9.59 -4.90
N PRO A 218 24.13 -10.46 -5.76
CA PRO A 218 23.71 -11.87 -5.85
C PRO A 218 23.90 -12.68 -4.56
N ALA A 219 24.78 -12.25 -3.67
CA ALA A 219 25.07 -12.91 -2.40
C ALA A 219 24.08 -12.50 -1.29
N SER A 220 23.46 -11.32 -1.38
CA SER A 220 22.48 -10.85 -0.40
C SER A 220 21.16 -11.59 -0.56
N ARG A 221 20.61 -12.09 0.55
CA ARG A 221 19.25 -12.65 0.54
C ARG A 221 18.24 -11.52 0.70
N THR A 222 17.61 -11.09 -0.38
CA THR A 222 16.56 -10.07 -0.34
C THR A 222 15.16 -10.67 -0.45
N ALA A 223 14.17 -9.93 0.05
CA ALA A 223 12.77 -10.13 -0.28
C ALA A 223 12.12 -8.78 -0.58
N VAL A 224 11.27 -8.72 -1.61
CA VAL A 224 10.52 -7.51 -1.98
C VAL A 224 9.03 -7.74 -1.83
N ILE A 225 8.34 -6.79 -1.19
CA ILE A 225 6.90 -6.83 -0.95
C ILE A 225 6.21 -5.81 -1.86
N ALA A 226 5.38 -6.29 -2.79
CA ALA A 226 4.38 -5.47 -3.49
C ALA A 226 3.23 -5.17 -2.51
N TRP A 227 3.22 -3.99 -1.88
CA TRP A 227 2.30 -3.72 -0.77
C TRP A 227 1.13 -2.82 -1.18
N ALA A 228 -0.03 -3.42 -1.45
CA ALA A 228 -1.30 -2.74 -1.71
C ALA A 228 -2.34 -3.04 -0.61
N ASP A 229 -1.88 -3.10 0.65
CA ASP A 229 -2.74 -3.38 1.81
C ASP A 229 -3.11 -2.10 2.59
N TYR A 230 -3.54 -1.09 1.83
CA TYR A 230 -4.15 0.13 2.33
C TYR A 230 -5.25 0.62 1.38
N THR A 231 -6.06 1.58 1.83
CA THR A 231 -7.08 2.22 0.98
C THR A 231 -6.45 3.41 0.26
N ALA A 232 -6.16 3.26 -1.03
CA ALA A 232 -5.63 4.36 -1.84
C ALA A 232 -6.74 5.28 -2.38
N PRO A 233 -6.43 6.57 -2.62
CA PRO A 233 -7.35 7.47 -3.32
C PRO A 233 -7.77 6.92 -4.69
N ALA A 234 -9.01 7.22 -5.11
CA ALA A 234 -9.46 7.00 -6.49
C ALA A 234 -9.14 8.24 -7.33
N GLY A 235 -8.19 8.12 -8.25
CA GLY A 235 -7.66 9.22 -9.04
C GLY A 235 -7.02 10.34 -8.21
N ILE A 236 -6.88 11.51 -8.84
CA ILE A 236 -6.20 12.70 -8.31
C ILE A 236 -7.17 13.75 -7.74
N GLY A 237 -8.24 13.29 -7.10
CA GLY A 237 -9.30 14.15 -6.53
C GLY A 237 -9.02 14.66 -5.10
N MET A 238 -10.07 15.12 -4.42
CA MET A 238 -9.97 15.65 -3.04
C MET A 238 -9.34 14.68 -2.05
N ASP A 239 -9.67 13.39 -2.15
CA ASP A 239 -9.09 12.36 -1.28
C ASP A 239 -7.57 12.22 -1.47
N ALA A 240 -7.08 12.47 -2.69
CA ALA A 240 -5.66 12.50 -2.99
C ALA A 240 -5.02 13.80 -2.47
N ALA A 241 -5.69 14.95 -2.51
CA ALA A 241 -5.14 16.18 -1.94
C ALA A 241 -5.13 16.18 -0.40
N LEU A 242 -6.08 15.48 0.22
CA LEU A 242 -6.15 15.25 1.66
C LEU A 242 -5.27 14.06 2.08
N GLY A 243 -5.04 13.91 3.39
CA GLY A 243 -4.17 12.85 3.91
C GLY A 243 -4.84 11.94 4.92
N GLY A 244 -6.17 11.91 4.94
CA GLY A 244 -6.92 10.94 5.75
C GLY A 244 -6.55 9.52 5.35
N LEU A 245 -6.58 9.21 4.05
CA LEU A 245 -6.21 7.89 3.52
C LEU A 245 -4.74 7.55 3.76
N ALA A 246 -3.83 8.52 3.61
CA ALA A 246 -2.43 8.37 3.98
C ALA A 246 -2.24 8.05 5.48
N ALA A 247 -3.01 8.68 6.37
CA ALA A 247 -2.94 8.42 7.81
C ALA A 247 -3.45 7.02 8.18
N GLU A 248 -4.54 6.56 7.57
CA GLU A 248 -5.03 5.18 7.75
C GLU A 248 -4.04 4.15 7.19
N GLY A 249 -3.48 4.44 6.01
CA GLY A 249 -2.44 3.61 5.40
C GLY A 249 -1.17 3.53 6.24
N ALA A 250 -0.75 4.65 6.86
CA ALA A 250 0.40 4.71 7.74
C ALA A 250 0.26 3.79 8.97
N LEU A 251 -0.95 3.66 9.55
CA LEU A 251 -1.20 2.71 10.63
C LEU A 251 -0.96 1.26 10.18
N ARG A 252 -1.44 0.92 8.98
CA ARG A 252 -1.29 -0.42 8.39
C ARG A 252 0.15 -0.73 8.00
N LEU A 253 0.85 0.23 7.39
CA LEU A 253 2.28 0.09 7.05
C LEU A 253 3.13 -0.09 8.30
N ASN A 254 2.91 0.73 9.33
CA ASN A 254 3.62 0.60 10.61
C ASN A 254 3.36 -0.76 11.28
N ALA A 255 2.12 -1.27 11.20
CA ALA A 255 1.79 -2.59 11.73
C ALA A 255 2.47 -3.72 10.94
N LEU A 256 2.51 -3.65 9.61
CA LEU A 256 3.24 -4.59 8.77
C LEU A 256 4.72 -4.63 9.15
N VAL A 257 5.40 -3.48 9.09
CA VAL A 257 6.86 -3.41 9.25
C VAL A 257 7.29 -3.87 10.65
N LYS A 258 6.50 -3.58 11.69
CA LYS A 258 6.74 -4.09 13.05
C LYS A 258 6.55 -5.60 13.18
N ALA A 259 5.78 -6.21 12.29
CA ALA A 259 5.43 -7.63 12.31
C ALA A 259 6.21 -8.48 11.30
N LEU A 260 7.05 -7.86 10.45
CA LEU A 260 7.96 -8.59 9.56
C LEU A 260 8.87 -9.50 10.39
N PRO A 261 9.19 -10.71 9.90
CA PRO A 261 10.02 -11.66 10.64
C PRO A 261 11.43 -11.11 10.87
N GLY A 262 12.09 -11.68 11.88
CA GLY A 262 13.50 -11.42 12.20
C GLY A 262 13.81 -9.96 12.53
N THR A 263 15.08 -9.61 12.28
CA THR A 263 15.64 -8.27 12.53
C THR A 263 16.16 -7.62 11.25
N SER A 264 15.76 -8.14 10.09
CA SER A 264 16.22 -7.68 8.77
C SER A 264 16.00 -6.19 8.59
N ASP A 265 16.98 -5.52 7.99
CA ASP A 265 16.86 -4.13 7.60
C ASP A 265 15.76 -3.97 6.56
N VAL A 266 15.00 -2.89 6.67
CA VAL A 266 13.84 -2.60 5.84
C VAL A 266 14.05 -1.29 5.10
N SER A 267 13.83 -1.32 3.78
CA SER A 267 13.82 -0.15 2.91
C SER A 267 12.41 0.06 2.35
N LEU A 268 11.88 1.27 2.46
CA LEU A 268 10.58 1.64 1.89
C LEU A 268 10.78 2.36 0.56
N PHE A 269 10.08 1.91 -0.48
CA PHE A 269 10.10 2.49 -1.82
C PHE A 269 8.73 3.03 -2.16
N CYS A 270 8.56 4.34 -1.96
CA CYS A 270 7.26 4.98 -1.90
C CYS A 270 7.03 5.84 -3.14
N HIS A 271 6.08 5.44 -3.97
CA HIS A 271 5.81 6.06 -5.25
C HIS A 271 4.56 6.94 -5.20
N SER A 272 4.61 8.13 -5.78
CA SER A 272 3.44 9.03 -5.90
C SER A 272 2.79 9.28 -4.53
N TYR A 273 1.47 9.11 -4.39
CA TYR A 273 0.76 9.21 -3.10
C TYR A 273 1.33 8.28 -1.99
N GLY A 274 2.01 7.20 -2.36
CA GLY A 274 2.73 6.35 -1.41
C GLY A 274 3.80 7.12 -0.63
N SER A 275 4.41 8.15 -1.22
CA SER A 275 5.36 9.04 -0.52
C SER A 275 4.71 9.85 0.61
N VAL A 276 3.46 10.29 0.43
CA VAL A 276 2.65 10.96 1.45
C VAL A 276 2.39 9.99 2.61
N LEU A 277 1.97 8.76 2.28
CA LEU A 277 1.75 7.70 3.27
C LEU A 277 3.03 7.40 4.06
N CYS A 278 4.16 7.19 3.38
CA CYS A 278 5.44 6.93 4.02
C CYS A 278 5.91 8.11 4.89
N GLY A 279 5.68 9.35 4.45
CA GLY A 279 5.97 10.54 5.23
C GLY A 279 5.15 10.61 6.52
N VAL A 280 3.85 10.34 6.45
CA VAL A 280 2.97 10.26 7.63
C VAL A 280 3.34 9.08 8.54
N ALA A 281 3.79 7.96 7.97
CA ALA A 281 4.22 6.79 8.72
C ALA A 281 5.55 6.99 9.45
N ALA A 282 6.44 7.85 8.93
CA ALA A 282 7.85 7.95 9.29
C ALA A 282 8.13 7.98 10.80
N ARG A 283 7.41 8.83 11.55
CA ARG A 283 7.54 8.96 13.02
C ARG A 283 7.26 7.69 13.82
N GLY A 284 6.50 6.76 13.24
CA GLY A 284 6.02 5.53 13.89
C GLY A 284 6.75 4.26 13.46
N LEU A 285 7.66 4.37 12.49
CA LEU A 285 8.43 3.25 11.96
C LEU A 285 9.46 2.75 12.99
N PRO A 286 9.68 1.43 13.07
CA PRO A 286 10.72 0.86 13.93
C PRO A 286 12.12 1.16 13.39
N SER A 287 13.14 1.07 14.25
CA SER A 287 14.54 1.38 13.89
C SER A 287 15.15 0.47 12.83
N ARG A 288 14.55 -0.68 12.55
CA ARG A 288 14.93 -1.56 11.44
C ARG A 288 14.63 -0.96 10.06
N VAL A 289 13.80 0.10 9.98
CA VAL A 289 13.65 0.84 8.74
C VAL A 289 14.83 1.77 8.58
N SER A 290 15.73 1.40 7.68
CA SER A 290 16.99 2.09 7.45
C SER A 290 16.86 3.17 6.38
N ASP A 291 15.93 3.00 5.44
CA ASP A 291 15.80 3.85 4.25
C ASP A 291 14.32 4.09 3.88
N ILE A 292 14.01 5.32 3.50
CA ILE A 292 12.75 5.72 2.85
C ILE A 292 13.12 6.41 1.56
N ALA A 293 12.91 5.74 0.43
CA ALA A 293 13.13 6.28 -0.89
C ALA A 293 11.80 6.66 -1.54
N VAL A 294 11.66 7.92 -1.93
CA VAL A 294 10.46 8.44 -2.59
C VAL A 294 10.74 8.77 -4.06
N ALA A 295 9.77 8.46 -4.93
CA ALA A 295 9.82 8.82 -6.34
C ALA A 295 8.49 9.38 -6.84
N GLY A 296 8.57 10.36 -7.74
CA GLY A 296 7.39 11.07 -8.26
C GLY A 296 6.53 11.63 -7.12
N SER A 297 7.16 12.15 -6.07
CA SER A 297 6.46 12.52 -4.84
C SER A 297 5.74 13.86 -4.99
N PRO A 298 4.45 13.96 -4.63
CA PRO A 298 3.78 15.25 -4.47
C PRO A 298 4.06 15.91 -3.10
N GLY A 299 4.91 15.29 -2.26
CA GLY A 299 5.19 15.72 -0.88
C GLY A 299 5.12 14.59 0.14
N MET A 300 5.63 14.83 1.34
CA MET A 300 5.67 13.85 2.46
C MET A 300 4.91 14.30 3.71
N ARG A 301 4.10 15.37 3.60
CA ARG A 301 3.43 16.04 4.73
C ARG A 301 4.37 16.45 5.86
N ALA A 302 5.55 16.92 5.45
CA ALA A 302 6.56 17.49 6.31
C ALA A 302 7.19 18.70 5.61
N ASP A 303 7.63 19.68 6.39
CA ASP A 303 8.29 20.88 5.83
C ASP A 303 9.75 20.59 5.41
N ASN A 304 10.37 19.60 6.05
CA ASN A 304 11.71 19.11 5.76
C ASN A 304 11.90 17.68 6.30
N ALA A 305 12.98 17.03 5.91
CA ALA A 305 13.33 15.67 6.31
C ALA A 305 13.45 15.51 7.85
N GLY A 306 13.88 16.55 8.57
CA GLY A 306 13.94 16.54 10.04
C GLY A 306 12.57 16.44 10.70
N ALA A 307 11.54 17.05 10.10
CA ALA A 307 10.16 17.02 10.59
C ALA A 307 9.47 15.65 10.39
N LEU A 308 10.08 14.72 9.63
CA LEU A 308 9.61 13.34 9.54
C LEU A 308 9.85 12.55 10.84
N HIS A 309 10.73 13.03 11.73
CA HIS A 309 11.07 12.40 13.01
C HIS A 309 11.45 10.92 12.88
N THR A 310 12.21 10.58 11.84
CA THR A 310 12.72 9.23 11.58
C THR A 310 14.24 9.19 11.65
N ARG A 311 14.79 7.99 11.89
CA ARG A 311 16.23 7.71 11.76
C ARG A 311 16.60 7.18 10.38
N ALA A 312 15.61 6.81 9.57
CA ALA A 312 15.84 6.32 8.22
C ALA A 312 16.48 7.42 7.36
N ARG A 313 17.38 7.02 6.46
CA ARG A 313 17.85 7.92 5.39
C ARG A 313 16.70 8.19 4.44
N VAL A 314 16.48 9.46 4.13
CA VAL A 314 15.44 9.88 3.19
C VAL A 314 16.08 10.14 1.84
N TRP A 315 15.64 9.40 0.84
CA TRP A 315 16.08 9.52 -0.55
C TRP A 315 14.93 10.02 -1.40
N ALA A 316 15.23 10.86 -2.39
CA ALA A 316 14.22 11.41 -3.28
C ALA A 316 14.73 11.42 -4.72
N MET A 317 13.84 11.14 -5.66
CA MET A 317 14.09 11.27 -7.09
C MET A 317 12.83 11.75 -7.81
N ARG A 318 13.01 12.52 -8.87
CA ARG A 318 11.95 12.90 -9.80
C ARG A 318 12.52 12.86 -11.22
N ASP A 319 11.80 12.22 -12.12
CA ASP A 319 12.06 12.26 -13.54
C ASP A 319 11.74 13.66 -14.10
N GLY A 320 12.50 14.10 -15.11
CA GLY A 320 12.36 15.44 -15.68
C GLY A 320 11.06 15.66 -16.46
N ASP A 321 10.42 14.58 -16.93
CA ASP A 321 9.13 14.63 -17.64
C ASP A 321 7.95 14.21 -16.74
N ASP A 322 8.16 14.12 -15.43
CA ASP A 322 7.11 13.77 -14.49
C ASP A 322 6.21 14.97 -14.18
N TRP A 323 4.97 14.94 -14.68
CA TRP A 323 3.91 15.93 -14.44
C TRP A 323 3.71 16.31 -12.97
N ILE A 324 4.15 15.46 -12.02
CA ILE A 324 4.09 15.80 -10.60
C ILE A 324 4.89 17.07 -10.25
N GLU A 325 5.84 17.47 -11.10
CA GLU A 325 6.56 18.75 -10.95
C GLU A 325 5.63 19.97 -10.95
N ASP A 326 4.48 19.87 -11.62
CA ASP A 326 3.48 20.95 -11.74
C ASP A 326 2.51 20.99 -10.55
N VAL A 327 2.58 20.02 -9.62
CA VAL A 327 1.71 19.98 -8.46
C VAL A 327 2.22 20.96 -7.39
N PRO A 328 1.41 21.93 -6.93
CA PRO A 328 1.86 22.91 -5.95
C PRO A 328 2.29 22.29 -4.61
N ASN A 329 3.54 22.50 -4.23
CA ASN A 329 4.16 21.98 -3.00
C ASN A 329 3.82 22.86 -1.77
N LEU A 330 2.54 22.94 -1.41
CA LEU A 330 2.08 23.71 -0.26
C LEU A 330 1.05 22.90 0.54
N ALA A 331 1.06 23.04 1.87
CA ALA A 331 -0.01 22.54 2.73
C ALA A 331 -0.78 23.70 3.37
N VAL A 332 -2.07 23.87 3.05
CA VAL A 332 -2.94 24.91 3.65
C VAL A 332 -4.27 24.29 4.05
N GLY A 333 -4.68 24.47 5.31
CA GLY A 333 -5.99 24.00 5.77
C GLY A 333 -6.22 22.48 5.62
N GLY A 334 -5.15 21.68 5.58
CA GLY A 334 -5.21 20.22 5.40
C GLY A 334 -5.13 19.72 3.95
N LEU A 335 -5.16 20.63 2.97
CA LEU A 335 -4.96 20.36 1.55
C LEU A 335 -3.48 20.43 1.18
N GLY A 336 -3.06 19.54 0.29
CA GLY A 336 -1.68 19.44 -0.18
C GLY A 336 -0.78 18.60 0.73
N HIS A 337 0.49 18.48 0.36
CA HIS A 337 1.40 17.49 0.94
C HIS A 337 2.74 18.07 1.41
N GLY A 338 2.82 19.40 1.56
CA GLY A 338 3.99 20.08 2.11
C GLY A 338 5.09 20.24 1.08
N ALA A 339 6.33 20.34 1.56
CA ALA A 339 7.49 20.63 0.73
C ALA A 339 7.86 19.47 -0.20
N ASP A 340 8.46 19.83 -1.34
CA ASP A 340 8.94 18.91 -2.37
C ASP A 340 10.18 18.14 -1.89
N PRO A 341 10.18 16.80 -1.84
CA PRO A 341 11.33 16.04 -1.39
C PRO A 341 12.57 16.17 -2.29
N VAL A 342 12.43 16.59 -3.56
CA VAL A 342 13.59 16.87 -4.42
C VAL A 342 14.08 18.32 -4.33
N ASP A 343 13.41 19.19 -3.56
CA ASP A 343 13.96 20.50 -3.22
C ASP A 343 15.14 20.31 -2.23
N PRO A 344 16.34 20.84 -2.52
CA PRO A 344 17.47 20.78 -1.59
C PRO A 344 17.16 21.30 -0.18
N ALA A 345 16.24 22.25 -0.03
CA ALA A 345 15.81 22.79 1.26
C ALA A 345 15.02 21.77 2.11
N PHE A 346 14.40 20.76 1.49
CA PHE A 346 13.76 19.67 2.21
C PHE A 346 14.79 18.81 2.95
N GLY A 347 15.99 18.63 2.39
CA GLY A 347 17.09 17.91 3.03
C GLY A 347 17.10 16.40 2.80
N ALA A 348 16.40 15.87 1.79
CA ALA A 348 16.58 14.50 1.34
C ALA A 348 17.86 14.32 0.50
N ARG A 349 18.26 13.06 0.31
CA ARG A 349 19.33 12.65 -0.61
C ARG A 349 18.77 12.53 -2.01
N ILE A 350 19.12 13.47 -2.88
CA ILE A 350 18.57 13.53 -4.23
C ILE A 350 19.39 12.61 -5.16
N VAL A 351 18.76 11.56 -5.66
CA VAL A 351 19.37 10.54 -6.52
C VAL A 351 18.81 10.63 -7.93
N SER A 352 19.57 10.14 -8.91
CA SER A 352 19.20 10.22 -10.31
C SER A 352 17.97 9.36 -10.62
N ALA A 353 17.11 9.88 -11.49
CA ALA A 353 16.02 9.15 -12.14
C ALA A 353 16.25 9.00 -13.65
N SER A 354 17.49 9.19 -14.13
CA SER A 354 17.78 9.17 -15.56
C SER A 354 17.28 7.89 -16.25
N GLY A 355 16.68 8.06 -17.43
CA GLY A 355 16.07 6.98 -18.19
C GLY A 355 14.65 6.59 -17.75
N ALA A 356 14.19 7.01 -16.56
CA ALA A 356 12.76 6.96 -16.26
C ALA A 356 12.00 7.85 -17.25
N VAL A 357 10.74 7.50 -17.53
CA VAL A 357 9.89 8.28 -18.43
C VAL A 357 8.55 8.49 -17.76
N GLY A 358 8.28 9.74 -17.40
CA GLY A 358 7.06 10.19 -16.78
C GLY A 358 6.78 9.53 -15.43
N HIS A 359 5.57 9.75 -14.93
CA HIS A 359 5.22 9.40 -13.55
C HIS A 359 5.26 7.91 -13.23
N SER A 360 5.14 7.02 -14.21
CA SER A 360 5.10 5.57 -13.98
C SER A 360 6.43 4.87 -14.25
N GLY A 361 7.45 5.58 -14.74
CA GLY A 361 8.67 4.99 -15.29
C GLY A 361 9.75 4.59 -14.28
N TYR A 362 9.61 4.93 -13.00
CA TYR A 362 10.70 4.80 -12.02
C TYR A 362 11.17 3.36 -11.75
N PHE A 363 10.31 2.37 -11.97
CA PHE A 363 10.62 0.96 -11.79
C PHE A 363 10.89 0.23 -13.10
N GLU A 364 11.00 0.96 -14.22
CA GLU A 364 11.29 0.33 -15.51
C GLU A 364 12.74 -0.21 -15.53
N PRO A 365 12.97 -1.44 -16.02
CA PRO A 365 14.31 -1.99 -16.22
C PRO A 365 15.20 -1.08 -17.07
N GLY A 366 16.48 -0.97 -16.68
CA GLY A 366 17.48 -0.17 -17.39
C GLY A 366 17.51 1.31 -17.01
N THR A 367 16.65 1.76 -16.11
CA THR A 367 16.66 3.12 -15.57
C THR A 367 17.65 3.29 -14.43
N GLU A 368 18.21 4.49 -14.27
CA GLU A 368 19.00 4.82 -13.08
C GLU A 368 18.15 4.90 -11.82
N SER A 369 16.85 5.22 -11.93
CA SER A 369 15.92 5.16 -10.79
C SER A 369 15.81 3.77 -10.20
N LEU A 370 15.60 2.74 -11.03
CA LEU A 370 15.51 1.36 -10.56
C LEU A 370 16.86 0.88 -10.02
N SER A 371 17.96 1.24 -10.70
CA SER A 371 19.32 0.88 -10.26
C SER A 371 19.64 1.49 -8.89
N ASN A 372 19.25 2.76 -8.66
CA ASN A 372 19.37 3.42 -7.36
C ASN A 372 18.49 2.77 -6.30
N PHE A 373 17.25 2.40 -6.64
CA PHE A 373 16.39 1.67 -5.71
C PHE A 373 17.00 0.35 -5.29
N ALA A 374 17.51 -0.44 -6.24
CA ALA A 374 18.18 -1.69 -5.96
C ALA A 374 19.42 -1.48 -5.07
N ALA A 375 20.27 -0.50 -5.39
CA ALA A 375 21.45 -0.15 -4.59
C ALA A 375 21.07 0.24 -3.15
N ILE A 376 19.99 0.99 -2.95
CA ILE A 376 19.46 1.33 -1.61
C ILE A 376 18.89 0.08 -0.91
N GLY A 377 18.17 -0.77 -1.63
CA GLY A 377 17.55 -2.00 -1.11
C GLY A 377 18.57 -3.01 -0.60
N VAL A 378 19.63 -3.23 -1.37
CA VAL A 378 20.80 -4.03 -0.95
C VAL A 378 21.81 -3.24 -0.14
N GLY A 379 21.54 -1.94 0.10
CA GLY A 379 22.38 -0.90 0.74
C GLY A 379 23.84 -0.91 0.31
N ALA A 380 24.06 -1.11 -0.98
CA ALA A 380 25.29 -0.77 -1.68
C ALA A 380 25.30 0.75 -1.97
N TYR A 381 25.34 1.57 -0.92
CA TYR A 381 25.16 3.02 -1.05
C TYR A 381 26.22 3.71 -1.91
N ASP A 382 27.41 3.12 -2.03
CA ASP A 382 28.47 3.63 -2.90
C ASP A 382 28.15 3.45 -4.40
N ALA A 383 27.20 2.57 -4.74
CA ALA A 383 26.72 2.35 -6.10
C ALA A 383 25.54 3.26 -6.48
N VAL A 384 25.09 4.12 -5.57
CA VAL A 384 24.00 5.08 -5.85
C VAL A 384 24.53 6.23 -6.71
N SER A 385 23.82 6.56 -7.79
CA SER A 385 24.08 7.72 -8.62
C SER A 385 23.28 8.93 -8.12
N CYS A 386 23.97 10.00 -7.69
CA CYS A 386 23.31 11.27 -7.32
C CYS A 386 22.68 11.97 -8.53
N ALA A 387 21.62 12.75 -8.31
CA ALA A 387 20.98 13.53 -9.39
C ALA A 387 21.87 14.65 -9.95
N ARG A 388 22.87 15.09 -9.17
CA ARG A 388 23.87 16.07 -9.56
C ARG A 388 25.26 15.47 -9.38
N SER A 389 26.22 15.96 -10.15
CA SER A 389 27.63 15.51 -10.12
C SER A 389 28.39 15.88 -8.83
N ASP A 390 27.75 16.58 -7.89
CA ASP A 390 28.37 17.10 -6.66
C ASP A 390 28.46 16.06 -5.52
N ALA A 391 28.11 14.79 -5.78
CA ALA A 391 28.10 13.69 -4.81
C ALA A 391 27.30 13.99 -3.52
N ALA A 392 26.42 15.01 -3.54
CA ALA A 392 25.76 15.52 -2.34
C ALA A 392 24.86 14.48 -1.66
N CYS A 393 24.37 13.51 -2.43
CA CYS A 393 23.53 12.41 -1.94
C CYS A 393 24.29 11.41 -1.06
N HIS A 394 25.63 11.33 -1.13
CA HIS A 394 26.44 10.45 -0.29
C HIS A 394 26.87 11.06 1.06
N ARG A 395 26.58 12.33 1.31
CA ARG A 395 27.02 13.00 2.56
C ARG A 395 26.46 12.29 3.79
N GLN A 396 27.33 11.96 4.74
CA GLN A 396 27.01 11.25 6.00
C GLN A 396 26.57 9.78 5.82
N ILE A 397 26.94 9.12 4.72
CA ILE A 397 26.91 7.65 4.63
C ILE A 397 28.25 7.15 5.16
N SER A 398 28.26 6.55 6.34
CA SER A 398 29.43 5.83 6.86
C SER A 398 28.97 4.45 7.29
N GLY A 399 29.48 3.40 6.63
CA GLY A 399 29.18 2.00 6.91
C GLY A 399 29.18 1.16 5.65
N GLY A 400 30.26 0.40 5.42
CA GLY A 400 30.38 -0.53 4.31
C GLY A 400 31.76 -1.11 3.99
N THR A 401 32.84 -0.75 4.69
CA THR A 401 34.12 -1.48 4.56
C THR A 401 34.17 -2.64 5.55
N GLY A 402 33.65 -3.79 5.12
CA GLY A 402 34.04 -5.10 5.65
C GLY A 402 34.69 -5.87 4.50
N ALA A 403 36.02 -5.96 4.54
CA ALA A 403 36.81 -6.85 3.69
C ALA A 403 36.48 -8.32 3.98
#